data_AF-A0A8T8WD32-F1
#
_entry.id   AF-A0A8T8WD32-F1
#
_cell.length_a   1.000
_cell.length_b   1.000
_cell.length_c   1.000
_cell.angle_alpha   90.00
_cell.angle_beta   90.00
_cell.angle_gamma   90.00
#
_symmetry.space_group_name_H-M   'P 1'
#
loop_
_entity.id
_entity.type
_entity.pdbx_description
1 polymer ?
#
loop_
_entity_poly.entity_id
_entity_poly.type
_entity_poly.pdbx_seq_one_letter_code
_entity_poly.pdbx_strand_id
1 'polypeptide(L)'
;MKHLPKHLRPRWRYLVVGLESWPDADLSRGPFQREVWYAAQNLLGDPGSADADLTVVRFRFEAGRGAAIVRARRGEVERARAALACIDAVDGHPVGVRVRGVSGTIRAGEESYLGGAGGFVDESTVELTADGASGPGRRRRDGAVDVTTPSGYVGATDADTSRPGLSDPDDDAAPDDH
;
A
#
# COMPACT_ATOMS: atom_id res chain seq x y z
N MET A 1 25.90 -19.27 19.31
CA MET A 1 25.66 -20.50 18.49
C MET A 1 26.47 -20.43 17.22
N LYS A 2 27.06 -21.55 16.76
CA LYS A 2 27.75 -21.61 15.46
C LYS A 2 26.74 -21.61 14.32
N HIS A 3 27.11 -21.06 13.16
CA HIS A 3 26.27 -21.12 11.98
C HIS A 3 26.08 -22.57 11.50
N LEU A 4 24.84 -22.91 11.15
CA LEU A 4 24.51 -24.20 10.54
C LEU A 4 25.31 -24.42 9.23
N PRO A 5 25.66 -25.67 8.89
CA PRO A 5 26.16 -26.01 7.56
C PRO A 5 25.17 -25.61 6.45
N LYS A 6 25.67 -25.28 5.25
CA LYS A 6 24.84 -24.77 4.13
C LYS A 6 23.65 -25.67 3.80
N HIS A 7 23.80 -26.99 3.89
CA HIS A 7 22.75 -27.97 3.57
C HIS A 7 21.66 -28.09 4.63
N LEU A 8 21.88 -27.59 5.85
CA LEU A 8 20.89 -27.55 6.93
C LEU A 8 20.27 -26.16 7.10
N ARG A 9 20.76 -25.13 6.38
CA ARG A 9 20.23 -23.78 6.49
C ARG A 9 18.86 -23.69 5.80
N PRO A 10 17.87 -23.07 6.45
CA PRO A 10 16.66 -22.58 5.80
C PRO A 10 16.96 -21.82 4.51
N ARG A 11 16.17 -22.10 3.47
CA ARG A 11 16.23 -21.36 2.20
C ARG A 11 15.08 -20.35 2.14
N TRP A 12 15.42 -19.11 1.85
CA TRP A 12 14.50 -17.98 1.91
C TRP A 12 14.17 -17.41 0.54
N ARG A 13 13.01 -16.77 0.47
CA ARG A 13 12.61 -15.82 -0.57
C ARG A 13 12.11 -14.55 0.09
N TYR A 14 12.24 -13.43 -0.61
CA TYR A 14 11.89 -12.11 -0.12
C TYR A 14 10.81 -11.52 -1.02
N LEU A 15 9.61 -11.37 -0.46
CA LEU A 15 8.48 -10.72 -1.12
C LEU A 15 8.62 -9.21 -0.89
N VAL A 16 8.65 -8.46 -1.98
CA VAL A 16 8.63 -7.00 -1.93
C VAL A 16 7.18 -6.54 -2.00
N VAL A 17 6.75 -5.80 -0.99
CA VAL A 17 5.35 -5.44 -0.75
C VAL A 17 5.23 -3.93 -0.80
N GLY A 18 4.29 -3.42 -1.58
CA GLY A 18 3.83 -2.03 -1.52
C GLY A 18 2.68 -1.90 -0.54
N LEU A 19 2.67 -0.80 0.19
CA LEU A 19 1.62 -0.45 1.16
C LEU A 19 1.02 0.90 0.75
N GLU A 20 -0.29 0.99 0.80
CA GLU A 20 -1.03 2.23 0.56
C GLU A 20 -2.12 2.38 1.62
N SER A 21 -2.27 3.57 2.18
CA SER A 21 -3.29 3.90 3.18
C SER A 21 -3.71 5.36 3.01
N TRP A 22 -4.43 5.91 3.97
CA TRP A 22 -4.75 7.33 4.01
C TRP A 22 -3.51 8.17 4.33
N PRO A 23 -3.47 9.44 3.88
CA PRO A 23 -2.29 10.30 4.02
C PRO A 23 -1.82 10.51 5.46
N ASP A 24 -2.74 10.48 6.42
CA ASP A 24 -2.55 10.69 7.86
C ASP A 24 -2.30 9.40 8.64
N ALA A 25 -2.38 8.24 8.00
CA ALA A 25 -2.13 6.96 8.65
C ALA A 25 -0.68 6.87 9.14
N ASP A 26 -0.49 6.42 10.39
CA ASP A 26 0.82 6.15 10.96
C ASP A 26 1.05 4.64 11.11
N LEU A 27 1.66 4.05 10.09
CA LEU A 27 1.97 2.62 10.09
C LEU A 27 3.42 2.39 10.50
N SER A 28 3.61 1.46 11.45
CA SER A 28 4.94 1.05 11.87
C SER A 28 5.19 -0.45 11.66
N ARG A 29 6.48 -0.83 11.65
CA ARG A 29 6.92 -2.20 11.34
C ARG A 29 6.33 -3.26 12.27
N GLY A 30 6.21 -2.95 13.57
CA GLY A 30 5.78 -3.90 14.60
C GLY A 30 4.32 -4.34 14.41
N PRO A 31 3.38 -3.39 14.39
CA PRO A 31 1.98 -3.63 14.03
C PRO A 31 1.82 -4.35 12.70
N PHE A 32 2.51 -3.90 11.64
CA PHE A 32 2.46 -4.59 10.35
C PHE A 32 2.97 -6.04 10.43
N GLN A 33 4.05 -6.30 11.17
CA GLN A 33 4.55 -7.66 11.42
C GLN A 33 3.51 -8.52 12.16
N ARG A 34 2.79 -7.94 13.12
CA ARG A 34 1.75 -8.64 13.87
C ARG A 34 0.58 -9.01 12.96
N GLU A 35 0.13 -8.09 12.11
CA GLU A 35 -0.93 -8.38 11.12
C GLU A 35 -0.49 -9.42 10.09
N VAL A 36 0.77 -9.43 9.66
CA VAL A 36 1.33 -10.48 8.81
C VAL A 36 1.21 -11.86 9.47
N TRP A 37 1.46 -11.96 10.78
CA TRP A 37 1.29 -13.21 11.52
C TRP A 37 -0.17 -13.60 11.68
N TYR A 38 -1.05 -12.65 12.01
CA TYR A 38 -2.49 -12.93 12.11
C TYR A 38 -3.07 -13.37 10.78
N ALA A 39 -2.77 -12.70 9.68
CA ALA A 39 -3.24 -13.09 8.36
C ALA A 39 -2.73 -14.48 7.96
N ALA A 40 -1.46 -14.80 8.24
CA ALA A 40 -0.90 -16.12 7.99
C ALA A 40 -1.56 -17.20 8.85
N GLN A 41 -1.78 -16.94 10.14
CA GLN A 41 -2.42 -17.88 11.05
C GLN A 41 -3.90 -18.11 10.70
N ASN A 42 -4.63 -17.04 10.38
CA ASN A 42 -6.05 -17.11 10.02
C ASN A 42 -6.26 -17.86 8.69
N LEU A 43 -5.38 -17.66 7.71
CA LEU A 43 -5.51 -18.31 6.40
C LEU A 43 -4.93 -19.72 6.37
N LEU A 44 -3.77 -19.94 6.99
CA LEU A 44 -2.96 -21.15 6.83
C LEU A 44 -2.99 -22.08 8.07
N GLY A 45 -3.59 -21.62 9.18
CA GLY A 45 -3.51 -22.26 10.48
C GLY A 45 -2.12 -22.17 11.12
N ASP A 46 -1.99 -22.66 12.35
CA ASP A 46 -0.72 -22.63 13.09
C ASP A 46 0.42 -23.36 12.36
N PRO A 47 0.23 -24.58 11.83
CA PRO A 47 1.31 -25.30 11.15
C PRO A 47 1.74 -24.60 9.86
N GLY A 48 0.78 -24.14 9.05
CA GLY A 48 1.08 -23.46 7.78
C GLY A 48 1.75 -22.10 7.99
N SER A 49 1.34 -21.36 9.02
CA SER A 49 2.01 -20.12 9.42
C SER A 49 3.46 -20.36 9.86
N ALA A 50 3.69 -21.41 10.66
CA ALA A 50 5.01 -21.81 11.10
C ALA A 50 5.92 -22.26 9.93
N ASP A 51 5.37 -23.03 8.97
CA ASP A 51 6.09 -23.46 7.78
C ASP A 51 6.47 -22.27 6.88
N ALA A 52 5.58 -21.28 6.74
CA ALA A 52 5.83 -20.08 5.95
C ALA A 52 6.89 -19.16 6.60
N ASP A 53 6.90 -19.05 7.93
CA ASP A 53 7.86 -18.28 8.74
C ASP A 53 7.97 -16.82 8.26
N LEU A 54 6.80 -16.17 8.12
CA LEU A 54 6.72 -14.81 7.58
C LEU A 54 7.36 -13.81 8.54
N THR A 55 8.35 -13.05 8.05
CA THR A 55 9.00 -12.00 8.85
C THR A 55 9.27 -10.76 8.03
N VAL A 56 8.83 -9.61 8.52
CA VAL A 56 9.12 -8.28 7.98
C VAL A 56 10.58 -7.92 8.29
N VAL A 57 11.44 -7.93 7.28
CA VAL A 57 12.89 -7.63 7.41
C VAL A 57 13.24 -6.18 7.07
N ARG A 58 12.40 -5.52 6.28
CA ARG A 58 12.47 -4.09 5.97
C ARG A 58 11.06 -3.52 5.96
N PHE A 59 10.94 -2.26 6.36
CA PHE A 59 9.69 -1.54 6.39
C PHE A 59 10.02 -0.05 6.30
N ARG A 60 9.27 0.66 5.46
CA ARG A 60 9.23 2.12 5.39
C ARG A 60 7.80 2.52 5.07
N PHE A 61 7.29 3.54 5.73
CA PHE A 61 5.97 4.08 5.48
C PHE A 61 6.01 5.57 5.81
N GLU A 62 5.52 6.39 4.90
CA GLU A 62 5.48 7.84 5.04
C GLU A 62 4.39 8.37 4.12
N ALA A 63 3.57 9.28 4.64
CA ALA A 63 2.53 9.97 3.90
C ALA A 63 1.69 8.99 3.05
N GLY A 64 0.93 8.12 3.73
CA GLY A 64 -0.01 7.19 3.08
C GLY A 64 0.59 6.12 2.16
N ARG A 65 1.92 6.07 1.97
CA ARG A 65 2.57 5.08 1.12
C ARG A 65 3.78 4.47 1.79
N GLY A 66 4.06 3.23 1.43
CA GLY A 66 5.22 2.54 1.96
C GLY A 66 5.60 1.31 1.20
N ALA A 67 6.63 0.67 1.73
CA ALA A 67 7.03 -0.63 1.28
C ALA A 67 7.56 -1.47 2.44
N ALA A 68 7.32 -2.77 2.34
CA ALA A 68 7.90 -3.76 3.23
C ALA A 68 8.60 -4.84 2.43
N ILE A 69 9.56 -5.51 3.06
CA ILE A 69 10.12 -6.76 2.55
C ILE A 69 9.81 -7.83 3.58
N VAL A 70 9.07 -8.85 3.15
CA VAL A 70 8.69 -9.99 3.98
C VAL A 70 9.46 -11.20 3.50
N ARG A 71 10.23 -11.82 4.38
CA ARG A 71 10.85 -13.12 4.06
C ARG A 71 9.81 -14.23 4.26
N ALA A 72 9.91 -15.27 3.44
CA ALA A 72 9.19 -16.52 3.58
C ALA A 72 10.12 -17.70 3.25
N ARG A 73 9.78 -18.91 3.70
CA ARG A 73 10.47 -20.12 3.23
C ARG A 73 10.29 -20.28 1.72
N ARG A 74 11.33 -20.78 1.04
CA ARG A 74 11.35 -20.86 -0.44
C ARG A 74 10.19 -21.68 -1.03
N GLY A 75 9.71 -22.70 -0.33
CA GLY A 75 8.57 -23.52 -0.77
C GLY A 75 7.21 -22.87 -0.54
N GLU A 76 7.15 -21.80 0.24
CA GLU A 76 5.91 -21.24 0.80
C GLU A 76 5.55 -19.87 0.20
N VAL A 77 6.17 -19.49 -0.92
CA VAL A 77 6.00 -18.16 -1.53
C VAL A 77 4.55 -17.89 -1.91
N GLU A 78 3.85 -18.85 -2.50
CA GLU A 78 2.47 -18.65 -2.94
C GLU A 78 1.51 -18.56 -1.74
N ARG A 79 1.71 -19.37 -0.70
CA ARG A 79 0.96 -19.25 0.56
C ARG A 79 1.23 -17.91 1.25
N ALA A 80 2.47 -17.45 1.22
CA ALA A 80 2.85 -16.13 1.75
C ALA A 80 2.14 -15.00 0.99
N ARG A 81 2.03 -15.06 -0.35
CA ARG A 81 1.26 -14.08 -1.12
C ARG A 81 -0.21 -14.07 -0.73
N ALA A 82 -0.82 -15.24 -0.61
CA ALA A 82 -2.22 -15.37 -0.25
C ALA A 82 -2.48 -14.76 1.14
N ALA A 83 -1.62 -15.07 2.12
CA ALA A 83 -1.73 -14.50 3.47
C ALA A 83 -1.57 -12.96 3.46
N LEU A 84 -0.59 -12.42 2.72
CA LEU A 84 -0.40 -10.97 2.62
C LEU A 84 -1.58 -10.26 1.95
N ALA A 85 -2.28 -10.92 1.03
CA ALA A 85 -3.46 -10.37 0.37
C ALA A 85 -4.69 -10.30 1.28
N CYS A 86 -4.68 -11.00 2.41
CA CYS A 86 -5.77 -10.95 3.41
C CYS A 86 -5.64 -9.81 4.41
N ILE A 87 -4.58 -8.99 4.33
CA ILE A 87 -4.39 -7.84 5.22
C ILE A 87 -5.16 -6.65 4.65
N ASP A 88 -6.13 -6.13 5.40
CA ASP A 88 -6.97 -4.99 5.04
C ASP A 88 -6.84 -3.80 5.99
N ALA A 89 -6.28 -4.00 7.18
CA ALA A 89 -5.99 -2.96 8.16
C ALA A 89 -4.75 -3.27 9.01
N VAL A 90 -4.13 -2.22 9.56
CA VAL A 90 -3.01 -2.30 10.52
C VAL A 90 -3.24 -1.27 11.62
N ASP A 91 -3.29 -1.69 12.88
CA ASP A 91 -3.64 -0.82 14.03
C ASP A 91 -4.93 0.00 13.81
N GLY A 92 -5.90 -0.57 13.08
CA GLY A 92 -7.17 0.08 12.75
C GLY A 92 -7.10 1.05 11.57
N HIS A 93 -5.93 1.32 11.00
CA HIS A 93 -5.79 2.06 9.75
C HIS A 93 -6.02 1.12 8.56
N PRO A 94 -7.01 1.38 7.67
CA PRO A 94 -7.18 0.60 6.44
C PRO A 94 -5.92 0.63 5.58
N VAL A 95 -5.52 -0.50 5.01
CA VAL A 95 -4.31 -0.59 4.18
C VAL A 95 -4.52 -1.47 2.96
N GLY A 96 -4.13 -0.96 1.80
CA GLY A 96 -3.94 -1.73 0.59
C GLY A 96 -2.56 -2.38 0.57
N VAL A 97 -2.52 -3.71 0.45
CA VAL A 97 -1.29 -4.50 0.39
C VAL A 97 -1.12 -5.12 -1.00
N ARG A 98 0.01 -4.84 -1.66
CA ARG A 98 0.33 -5.43 -2.98
C ARG A 98 1.71 -6.03 -3.03
N VAL A 99 1.82 -7.31 -3.37
CA VAL A 99 3.13 -7.93 -3.67
C VAL A 99 3.62 -7.44 -5.03
N ARG A 100 4.70 -6.66 -5.05
CA ARG A 100 5.34 -6.11 -6.26
C ARG A 100 6.23 -7.12 -6.97
N GLY A 101 6.83 -8.04 -6.21
CA GLY A 101 7.76 -9.03 -6.75
C GLY A 101 8.38 -9.93 -5.69
N VAL A 102 9.20 -10.90 -6.13
CA VAL A 102 9.92 -11.83 -5.24
C VAL A 102 11.37 -11.96 -5.67
N SER A 103 12.27 -11.93 -4.69
CA SER A 103 13.72 -12.04 -4.92
C SER A 103 14.38 -13.11 -4.04
N GLY A 104 15.56 -13.55 -4.46
CA GLY A 104 16.43 -14.41 -3.65
C GLY A 104 17.25 -13.67 -2.61
N THR A 105 17.41 -12.35 -2.74
CA THR A 105 18.11 -11.50 -1.78
C THR A 105 17.33 -10.21 -1.55
N ILE A 106 17.52 -9.59 -0.40
CA ILE A 106 16.89 -8.30 -0.08
C ILE A 106 17.31 -7.24 -1.10
N ARG A 107 18.63 -7.08 -1.32
CA ARG A 107 19.19 -6.09 -2.24
C ARG A 107 18.63 -6.18 -3.67
N ALA A 108 18.63 -7.37 -4.27
CA ALA A 108 18.10 -7.51 -5.63
C ALA A 108 16.59 -7.22 -5.68
N GLY A 109 15.86 -7.50 -4.59
CA GLY A 109 14.45 -7.13 -4.49
C GLY A 109 14.24 -5.62 -4.40
N GLU A 110 15.04 -4.92 -3.59
CA GLU A 110 15.01 -3.47 -3.48
C GLU A 110 15.30 -2.80 -4.83
N GLU A 111 16.38 -3.21 -5.49
CA GLU A 111 16.80 -2.69 -6.81
C GLU A 111 15.75 -2.93 -7.89
N SER A 112 15.08 -4.09 -7.88
CA SER A 112 14.12 -4.46 -8.94
C SER A 112 12.71 -3.91 -8.72
N TYR A 113 12.27 -3.72 -7.47
CA TYR A 113 10.86 -3.52 -7.15
C TYR A 113 10.54 -2.29 -6.28
N LEU A 114 11.55 -1.60 -5.72
CA LEU A 114 11.33 -0.41 -4.87
C LEU A 114 11.71 0.92 -5.51
N GLY A 115 12.07 0.93 -6.80
CA GLY A 115 12.39 2.13 -7.54
C GLY A 115 11.26 3.18 -7.53
N GLY A 116 11.57 4.39 -7.04
CA GLY A 116 10.94 5.67 -7.39
C GLY A 116 9.45 5.91 -7.13
N ALA A 117 8.71 5.01 -6.50
CA ALA A 117 7.25 5.13 -6.39
C ALA A 117 6.77 5.34 -4.96
N GLY A 118 6.30 6.56 -4.67
CA GLY A 118 5.28 6.80 -3.67
C GLY A 118 5.54 7.98 -2.74
N GLY A 119 5.53 9.20 -3.29
CA GLY A 119 5.32 10.41 -2.49
C GLY A 119 4.15 11.19 -3.09
N PHE A 120 3.36 11.87 -2.26
CA PHE A 120 2.40 12.86 -2.74
C PHE A 120 3.14 14.01 -3.41
N VAL A 121 2.57 14.53 -4.49
CA VAL A 121 3.24 15.56 -5.31
C VAL A 121 2.73 16.95 -4.97
N ASP A 122 1.53 17.08 -4.40
CA ASP A 122 0.92 18.38 -4.12
C ASP A 122 -0.27 18.30 -3.14
N GLU A 123 -0.51 19.37 -2.38
CA GLU A 123 -1.67 19.54 -1.49
C GLU A 123 -2.45 20.78 -1.95
N SER A 124 -3.71 20.58 -2.37
CA SER A 124 -4.58 21.65 -2.88
C SER A 124 -6.02 21.43 -2.43
N THR A 125 -6.83 22.48 -2.37
CA THR A 125 -8.27 22.33 -2.15
C THR A 125 -8.90 21.77 -3.42
N VAL A 126 -9.67 20.68 -3.28
CA VAL A 126 -10.27 19.95 -4.40
C VAL A 126 -11.73 19.64 -4.06
N GLU A 127 -12.67 19.85 -4.99
CA GLU A 127 -14.09 19.54 -4.75
C GLU A 127 -14.49 18.25 -5.48
N LEU A 128 -15.22 17.37 -4.81
CA LEU A 128 -15.77 16.15 -5.40
C LEU A 128 -17.06 16.46 -6.15
N THR A 129 -17.10 16.12 -7.45
CA THR A 129 -18.27 16.38 -8.31
C THR A 129 -19.49 15.54 -7.93
N ALA A 130 -19.29 14.30 -7.46
CA ALA A 130 -20.38 13.35 -7.21
C ALA A 130 -21.21 13.62 -5.95
N ASP A 131 -20.62 14.20 -4.90
CA ASP A 131 -21.28 14.36 -3.59
C ASP A 131 -21.32 15.82 -3.10
N GLY A 132 -20.82 16.79 -3.88
CA GLY A 132 -20.71 18.19 -3.46
C GLY A 132 -19.83 18.40 -2.22
N ALA A 133 -19.07 17.38 -1.81
CA ALA A 133 -18.15 17.45 -0.70
C ALA A 133 -16.89 18.21 -1.12
N SER A 134 -16.64 19.33 -0.46
CA SER A 134 -15.44 20.16 -0.68
C SER A 134 -14.47 19.97 0.49
N GLY A 135 -13.19 19.75 0.20
CA GLY A 135 -12.17 19.54 1.22
C GLY A 135 -10.74 19.61 0.66
N PRO A 136 -9.72 19.62 1.54
CA PRO A 136 -8.34 19.51 1.08
C PRO A 136 -8.13 18.13 0.44
N GLY A 137 -7.63 18.15 -0.80
CA GLY A 137 -7.26 16.99 -1.59
C GLY A 137 -5.75 16.81 -1.64
N ARG A 138 -5.26 15.61 -1.32
CA ARG A 138 -3.85 15.23 -1.53
C ARG A 138 -3.72 14.43 -2.81
N ARG A 139 -2.96 14.99 -3.77
CA ARG A 139 -2.77 14.37 -5.07
C ARG A 139 -1.58 13.42 -5.07
N ARG A 140 -1.84 12.19 -5.46
CA ARG A 140 -0.84 11.15 -5.67
C ARG A 140 -0.22 11.29 -7.07
N ARG A 141 1.02 10.84 -7.21
CA ARG A 141 1.79 10.92 -8.47
C ARG A 141 1.15 10.13 -9.63
N ASP A 142 0.34 9.13 -9.32
CA ASP A 142 -0.38 8.29 -10.28
C ASP A 142 -1.77 8.84 -10.66
N GLY A 143 -2.13 10.04 -10.20
CA GLY A 143 -3.40 10.70 -10.53
C GLY A 143 -4.56 10.34 -9.60
N ALA A 144 -4.33 9.54 -8.56
CA ALA A 144 -5.31 9.37 -7.49
C ALA A 144 -5.30 10.59 -6.55
N VAL A 145 -6.46 10.96 -6.01
CA VAL A 145 -6.65 12.10 -5.09
C VAL A 145 -7.33 11.59 -3.83
N ASP A 146 -6.73 11.86 -2.67
CA ASP A 146 -7.37 11.59 -1.38
C ASP A 146 -8.05 12.88 -0.90
N VAL A 147 -9.38 12.92 -0.89
CA VAL A 147 -10.17 14.09 -0.48
C VAL A 147 -10.64 13.92 0.95
N THR A 148 -10.40 14.94 1.78
CA THR A 148 -10.85 14.94 3.18
C THR A 148 -12.32 15.34 3.26
N THR A 149 -13.13 14.54 3.96
CA THR A 149 -14.57 14.77 4.19
C THR A 149 -14.87 14.71 5.70
N PRO A 150 -16.05 15.19 6.16
CA PRO A 150 -16.43 15.07 7.57
C PRO A 150 -16.50 13.62 8.09
N SER A 151 -16.71 12.64 7.21
CA SER A 151 -16.75 11.21 7.53
C SER A 151 -15.41 10.49 7.39
N GLY A 152 -14.33 11.19 7.00
CA GLY A 152 -13.01 10.61 6.75
C GLY A 152 -12.49 10.91 5.35
N TYR A 153 -11.72 10.01 4.75
CA TYR A 153 -11.18 10.19 3.41
C TYR A 153 -11.99 9.47 2.34
N VAL A 154 -12.08 10.08 1.17
CA VAL A 154 -12.62 9.48 -0.05
C VAL A 154 -11.52 9.48 -1.12
N GLY A 155 -11.29 8.31 -1.71
CA GLY A 155 -10.41 8.18 -2.86
C GLY A 155 -11.15 8.61 -4.13
N ALA A 156 -10.51 9.47 -4.91
CA ALA A 156 -11.04 10.03 -6.14
C ALA A 156 -9.97 10.02 -7.23
N THR A 157 -10.38 10.28 -8.46
CA THR A 157 -9.50 10.56 -9.57
C THR A 157 -9.68 11.98 -10.06
N ASP A 158 -8.80 12.43 -10.95
CA ASP A 158 -8.92 13.75 -11.58
C ASP A 158 -10.28 13.99 -12.23
N ALA A 159 -10.94 12.94 -12.74
CA ALA A 159 -12.27 13.01 -13.35
C ALA A 159 -13.41 13.23 -12.33
N ASP A 160 -13.18 12.86 -11.07
CA ASP A 160 -14.17 13.00 -9.99
C ASP A 160 -14.02 14.34 -9.25
N THR A 161 -13.08 15.19 -9.70
CA THR A 161 -12.69 16.38 -8.97
C THR A 161 -12.74 17.64 -9.83
N SER A 162 -13.41 18.68 -9.36
CA SER A 162 -13.31 20.01 -9.97
C SER A 162 -11.95 20.62 -9.61
N ARG A 163 -11.25 21.17 -10.61
CA ARG A 163 -9.96 21.85 -10.40
C ARG A 163 -10.21 23.36 -10.30
N PRO A 164 -9.77 24.04 -9.24
CA PRO A 164 -9.77 25.50 -9.24
C PRO A 164 -8.85 26.02 -10.36
N GLY A 165 -9.43 26.58 -11.43
CA GLY A 165 -8.71 27.16 -12.57
C GLY A 165 -8.71 26.34 -13.88
N LEU A 166 -9.35 25.17 -13.92
CA LEU A 166 -9.76 24.51 -15.16
C LEU A 166 -11.28 24.32 -15.04
N SER A 167 -12.05 25.24 -15.61
CA SER A 167 -13.49 25.04 -15.78
C SER A 167 -13.73 23.75 -16.56
N ASP A 168 -14.81 23.03 -16.22
CA ASP A 168 -15.34 22.00 -17.08
C ASP A 168 -15.63 22.62 -18.46
N PRO A 169 -15.29 21.95 -19.57
CA PRO A 169 -15.52 22.49 -20.91
C PRO A 169 -17.02 22.66 -21.25
N ASP A 170 -17.91 22.17 -20.38
CA ASP A 170 -19.36 22.21 -20.60
C ASP A 170 -20.04 23.47 -20.05
N ASP A 171 -19.32 24.36 -19.34
CA ASP A 171 -19.89 25.62 -18.80
C ASP A 171 -19.67 26.86 -19.71
N ASP A 172 -18.97 26.71 -20.85
CA ASP A 172 -18.72 27.79 -21.82
C ASP A 172 -19.75 27.83 -22.98
N ALA A 173 -20.88 27.13 -22.86
CA ALA A 173 -22.01 27.31 -23.78
C ALA A 173 -22.73 28.63 -23.48
N ALA A 174 -22.21 29.73 -24.05
CA ALA A 174 -22.91 31.00 -24.13
C ALA A 174 -24.34 30.80 -24.66
N PRO A 175 -25.36 31.50 -24.13
CA PRO A 175 -26.68 31.49 -24.74
C PRO A 175 -26.57 32.21 -26.10
N ASP A 176 -26.89 31.49 -27.17
CA ASP A 176 -27.15 32.09 -28.48
C ASP A 176 -28.36 33.03 -28.32
N ASP A 177 -28.10 34.34 -28.30
CA ASP A 177 -29.10 35.38 -28.45
C ASP A 177 -29.70 35.29 -29.87
N HIS A 178 -31.03 35.07 -29.93
CA HIS A 178 -31.87 35.31 -31.11
C HIS A 178 -32.84 36.45 -30.82
#